data_AF-A0A9P0EID1-F1
#
_entry.id   AF-A0A9P0EID1-F1
#
_cell.length_a   1.000
_cell.length_b   1.000
_cell.length_c   1.000
_cell.angle_alpha   90.00
_cell.angle_beta   90.00
_cell.angle_gamma   90.00
#
_symmetry.space_group_name_H-M   'P 1'
#
loop_
_entity.id
_entity.type
_entity.pdbx_description
1 polymer ?
#
loop_
_entity_poly.entity_id
_entity_poly.type
_entity_poly.pdbx_seq_one_letter_code
_entity_poly.pdbx_strand_id
1 'polypeptide(L)'
;MTSAPSTSLTRNEVLTLLTLSGASLAVIANTFGEPLIASLALSVMAFSLCYAMIRWLGPTFVKAGFSGADMSKSSRPTLPECMGAVCACVYLLTVIIFIPFPFYKDIVAATSGGGNRDVVLHIEHVNQGRFLHKFPHNKLASYLGAIISLQTIALLGIGDDLFDIRWRHKWWIPGLASVPILVVYFVDFDVTSIVIPVQLQPYLGELFDLGALYYVYMACVAMFCPQSINMLAGINGIEVSQCIVIALLLAFNDCLYLFTPYPHPATDSHLFSLYFLLPWIGVSFALVAYNWYPAKVFVGDTYCYFSGMVFAVVGILGHFSKTLGLLLAPQIFNFLYSCPQVFGLIPCPRHRLPRFNARTGLMEPSVTPWPDDRQPHPLLARALRVLAGLRLLKLTVDDKDEGGGGRITESSNLTILNLWLVWRGPLREDRLAWEVTALQLVVGLFGLFVRHKLALLVFKEDNWGTTQH
;
A
#
# COMPACT_ATOMS: atom_id res chain seq x y z
N MET A 1 35.09 10.89 -9.41
CA MET A 1 34.38 10.40 -10.62
C MET A 1 33.83 9.01 -10.32
N THR A 2 32.63 8.92 -9.77
CA THR A 2 31.92 7.65 -9.60
C THR A 2 31.34 7.27 -10.96
N SER A 3 31.74 6.11 -11.50
CA SER A 3 31.22 5.58 -12.75
C SER A 3 29.69 5.56 -12.72
N ALA A 4 29.05 6.18 -13.70
CA ALA A 4 27.61 6.06 -13.86
C ALA A 4 27.27 4.57 -13.97
N PRO A 5 26.25 4.06 -13.24
CA PRO A 5 25.85 2.67 -13.35
C PRO A 5 25.53 2.34 -14.82
N SER A 6 26.06 1.23 -15.33
CA SER A 6 25.87 0.84 -16.74
C SER A 6 24.38 0.77 -17.06
N THR A 7 23.94 1.42 -18.13
CA THR A 7 22.52 1.35 -18.56
C THR A 7 22.17 0.01 -19.16
N SER A 8 23.18 -0.78 -19.54
CA SER A 8 23.02 -2.11 -20.08
C SER A 8 22.65 -3.12 -18.99
N LEU A 9 21.71 -3.99 -19.35
CA LEU A 9 21.46 -5.24 -18.66
C LEU A 9 22.60 -6.21 -18.97
N THR A 10 22.98 -7.02 -17.98
CA THR A 10 23.92 -8.11 -18.19
C THR A 10 23.30 -9.19 -19.08
N ARG A 11 24.12 -10.01 -19.74
CA ARG A 11 23.63 -11.12 -20.58
C ARG A 11 22.69 -12.07 -19.81
N ASN A 12 23.01 -12.34 -18.55
CA ASN A 12 22.22 -13.20 -17.69
C ASN A 12 20.86 -12.57 -17.35
N GLU A 13 20.83 -11.26 -17.03
CA GLU A 13 19.57 -10.55 -16.83
C GLU A 13 18.72 -10.55 -18.10
N VAL A 14 19.29 -10.24 -19.26
CA VAL A 14 18.56 -10.28 -20.54
C VAL A 14 17.95 -11.66 -20.80
N LEU A 15 18.73 -12.73 -20.68
CA LEU A 15 18.24 -14.09 -20.87
C LEU A 15 17.14 -14.45 -19.87
N THR A 16 17.29 -14.06 -18.61
CA THR A 16 16.29 -14.33 -17.56
C THR A 16 14.97 -13.61 -17.87
N LEU A 17 15.03 -12.32 -18.16
CA LEU A 17 13.84 -11.50 -18.44
C LEU A 17 13.14 -11.95 -19.74
N LEU A 18 13.90 -12.32 -20.78
CA LEU A 18 13.34 -12.87 -22.02
C LEU A 18 12.70 -14.24 -21.78
N THR A 19 13.30 -15.10 -20.97
CA THR A 19 12.74 -16.41 -20.62
C THR A 19 11.44 -16.26 -19.85
N LEU A 20 11.41 -15.39 -18.83
CA LEU A 20 10.21 -15.09 -18.05
C LEU A 20 9.11 -14.49 -18.93
N SER A 21 9.44 -13.55 -19.81
CA SER A 21 8.48 -12.92 -20.73
C SER A 21 7.94 -13.92 -21.75
N GLY A 22 8.81 -14.75 -22.35
CA GLY A 22 8.42 -15.79 -23.29
C GLY A 22 7.52 -16.86 -22.67
N ALA A 23 7.86 -17.32 -21.46
CA ALA A 23 7.02 -18.26 -20.70
C ALA A 23 5.65 -17.64 -20.36
N SER A 24 5.63 -16.37 -19.95
CA SER A 24 4.39 -15.65 -19.64
C SER A 24 3.49 -15.52 -20.86
N LEU A 25 4.04 -15.16 -22.02
CA LEU A 25 3.30 -15.10 -23.28
C LEU A 25 2.75 -16.46 -23.70
N ALA A 26 3.53 -17.53 -23.54
CA ALA A 26 3.08 -18.89 -23.81
C ALA A 26 1.91 -19.27 -22.88
N VAL A 27 1.98 -18.95 -21.59
CA VAL A 27 0.87 -19.19 -20.65
C VAL A 27 -0.37 -18.41 -21.07
N ILE A 28 -0.25 -17.10 -21.32
CA ILE A 28 -1.37 -16.24 -21.74
C ILE A 28 -2.05 -16.76 -23.00
N ALA A 29 -1.26 -17.21 -24.00
CA ALA A 29 -1.78 -17.77 -25.24
C ALA A 29 -2.57 -19.08 -25.04
N ASN A 30 -2.34 -19.81 -23.94
CA ASN A 30 -3.00 -21.08 -23.64
C ASN A 30 -4.11 -20.97 -22.57
N THR A 31 -4.27 -19.81 -21.92
CA THR A 31 -5.19 -19.64 -20.77
C THR A 31 -6.42 -18.78 -21.08
N PHE A 32 -6.88 -18.78 -22.33
CA PHE A 32 -8.12 -18.08 -22.70
C PHE A 32 -9.31 -18.66 -21.92
N GLY A 33 -9.96 -17.82 -21.12
CA GLY A 33 -11.09 -18.21 -20.25
C GLY A 33 -10.75 -18.45 -18.77
N GLU A 34 -9.47 -18.37 -18.38
CA GLU A 34 -8.98 -18.50 -17.00
C GLU A 34 -8.27 -17.20 -16.53
N PRO A 35 -9.03 -16.20 -16.01
CA PRO A 35 -8.49 -14.86 -15.79
C PRO A 35 -7.41 -14.79 -14.70
N LEU A 36 -7.47 -15.64 -13.67
CA LEU A 36 -6.47 -15.65 -12.60
C LEU A 36 -5.09 -16.08 -13.10
N ILE A 37 -5.04 -17.10 -13.95
CA ILE A 37 -3.78 -17.59 -14.54
C ILE A 37 -3.21 -16.54 -15.50
N ALA A 38 -4.07 -15.91 -16.31
CA ALA A 38 -3.66 -14.81 -17.17
C ALA A 38 -3.11 -13.62 -16.38
N SER A 39 -3.75 -13.25 -15.26
CA SER A 39 -3.26 -12.19 -14.36
C SER A 39 -1.89 -12.53 -13.79
N LEU A 40 -1.68 -13.77 -13.33
CA LEU A 40 -0.38 -14.23 -12.81
C LEU A 40 0.71 -14.15 -13.88
N ALA A 41 0.45 -14.62 -15.10
CA ALA A 41 1.40 -14.56 -16.21
C ALA A 41 1.72 -13.10 -16.61
N LEU A 42 0.70 -12.25 -16.71
CA LEU A 42 0.89 -10.82 -16.95
C LEU A 42 1.71 -10.15 -15.84
N SER A 43 1.59 -10.61 -14.59
CA SER A 43 2.36 -10.10 -13.46
C SER A 43 3.85 -10.41 -13.57
N VAL A 44 4.21 -11.61 -14.04
CA VAL A 44 5.61 -12.00 -14.31
C VAL A 44 6.19 -11.22 -15.49
N MET A 45 5.38 -10.98 -16.52
CA MET A 45 5.76 -10.12 -17.63
C MET A 45 5.95 -8.66 -17.19
N ALA A 46 5.07 -8.15 -16.34
CA ALA A 46 5.16 -6.81 -15.75
C ALA A 46 6.41 -6.64 -14.88
N PHE A 47 6.76 -7.64 -14.06
CA PHE A 47 8.03 -7.69 -13.34
C PHE A 47 9.21 -7.54 -14.32
N SER A 48 9.21 -8.34 -15.40
CA SER A 48 10.32 -8.37 -16.36
C SER A 48 10.50 -7.03 -17.08
N LEU A 49 9.38 -6.45 -17.54
CA LEU A 49 9.36 -5.15 -18.20
C LEU A 49 9.77 -4.02 -17.23
N CYS A 50 9.23 -4.02 -16.01
CA CYS A 50 9.53 -2.99 -15.02
C CYS A 50 11.00 -3.02 -14.61
N TYR A 51 11.58 -4.22 -14.39
CA TYR A 51 12.99 -4.38 -14.05
C TYR A 51 13.90 -3.77 -15.13
N ALA A 52 13.63 -4.08 -16.39
CA ALA A 52 14.37 -3.52 -17.52
C ALA A 52 14.19 -1.99 -17.63
N MET A 53 12.97 -1.50 -17.51
CA MET A 53 12.67 -0.07 -17.63
C MET A 53 13.32 0.78 -16.53
N ILE A 54 13.34 0.32 -15.28
CA ILE A 54 14.03 1.02 -14.18
C ILE A 54 15.52 1.18 -14.52
N ARG A 55 16.16 0.12 -15.03
CA ARG A 55 17.58 0.15 -15.42
C ARG A 55 17.85 1.12 -16.57
N TRP A 56 16.99 1.11 -17.59
CA TRP A 56 17.16 1.93 -18.79
C TRP A 56 16.84 3.41 -18.55
N LEU A 57 15.82 3.70 -17.74
CA LEU A 57 15.33 5.07 -17.54
C LEU A 57 16.00 5.81 -16.38
N GLY A 58 16.61 5.11 -15.41
CA GLY A 58 17.29 5.73 -14.27
C GLY A 58 18.20 6.92 -14.63
N PRO A 59 19.17 6.77 -15.56
CA PRO A 59 20.03 7.88 -15.97
C PRO A 59 19.29 9.01 -16.69
N THR A 60 18.21 8.70 -17.41
CA THR A 60 17.37 9.72 -18.06
C THR A 60 16.65 10.58 -17.04
N PHE A 61 16.15 9.96 -15.96
CA PHE A 61 15.54 10.68 -14.83
C PHE A 61 16.56 11.60 -14.15
N VAL A 62 17.79 11.11 -13.89
CA VAL A 62 18.87 11.95 -13.36
C VAL A 62 19.18 13.12 -14.29
N LYS A 63 19.27 12.90 -15.60
CA LYS A 63 19.50 13.97 -16.59
C LYS A 63 18.37 15.01 -16.63
N ALA A 64 17.14 14.58 -16.36
CA ALA A 64 15.97 15.45 -16.30
C ALA A 64 15.82 16.16 -14.93
N GLY A 65 16.73 15.90 -13.98
CA GLY A 65 16.73 16.52 -12.65
C GLY A 65 16.02 15.72 -11.56
N PHE A 66 15.46 14.54 -11.88
CA PHE A 66 14.85 13.64 -10.90
C PHE A 66 15.93 12.81 -10.21
N SER A 67 16.56 13.40 -9.21
CA SER A 67 17.59 12.73 -8.44
C SER A 67 17.71 13.24 -7.01
N GLY A 68 17.94 12.32 -6.09
CA GLY A 68 18.10 12.59 -4.66
C GLY A 68 19.46 12.08 -4.15
N ALA A 69 20.01 12.75 -3.15
CA ALA A 69 21.22 12.29 -2.47
C ALA A 69 20.86 11.28 -1.36
N ASP A 70 21.55 10.14 -1.31
CA ASP A 70 21.38 9.18 -0.23
C ASP A 70 22.04 9.70 1.06
N MET A 71 21.22 10.25 1.95
CA MET A 71 21.64 10.86 3.22
C MET A 71 22.12 9.83 4.25
N SER A 72 21.83 8.54 4.03
CA SER A 72 22.22 7.42 4.90
C SER A 72 23.62 6.88 4.58
N LYS A 73 24.38 7.54 3.72
CA LYS A 73 25.73 7.13 3.30
C LYS A 73 26.74 8.27 3.44
N SER A 74 27.98 7.93 3.78
CA SER A 74 29.08 8.91 3.91
C SER A 74 29.43 9.59 2.57
N SER A 75 29.37 8.84 1.47
CA SER A 75 29.65 9.35 0.12
C SER A 75 28.49 10.14 -0.50
N ARG A 76 27.28 10.09 0.09
CA ARG A 76 26.05 10.74 -0.39
C ARG A 76 25.86 10.63 -1.92
N PRO A 77 25.83 9.40 -2.48
CA PRO A 77 25.66 9.23 -3.91
C PRO A 77 24.31 9.79 -4.36
N THR A 78 24.31 10.46 -5.51
CA THR A 78 23.08 10.91 -6.18
C THR A 78 22.46 9.74 -6.92
N LEU A 79 21.21 9.43 -6.61
CA LEU A 79 20.45 8.32 -7.19
C LEU A 79 19.26 8.86 -7.99
N PRO A 80 18.81 8.14 -9.04
CA PRO A 80 17.55 8.45 -9.71
C PRO A 80 16.38 8.42 -8.73
N GLU A 81 15.52 9.43 -8.80
CA GLU A 81 14.32 9.57 -7.97
C GLU A 81 13.05 9.37 -8.82
N CYS A 82 11.88 9.24 -8.18
CA CYS A 82 10.60 9.06 -8.87
C CYS A 82 10.51 7.76 -9.71
N MET A 83 11.27 6.70 -9.39
CA MET A 83 11.17 5.40 -10.09
C MET A 83 9.82 4.70 -9.84
N GLY A 84 9.06 5.13 -8.84
CA GLY A 84 7.67 4.75 -8.65
C GLY A 84 6.79 5.04 -9.85
N ALA A 85 7.08 6.10 -10.62
CA ALA A 85 6.36 6.44 -11.84
C ALA A 85 6.50 5.36 -12.92
N VAL A 86 7.71 4.81 -13.10
CA VAL A 86 7.95 3.70 -14.04
C VAL A 86 7.14 2.48 -13.63
N CYS A 87 7.09 2.17 -12.33
CA CYS A 87 6.32 1.05 -11.80
C CYS A 87 4.82 1.25 -12.03
N ALA A 88 4.29 2.44 -11.72
CA ALA A 88 2.88 2.78 -11.94
C ALA A 88 2.51 2.68 -13.42
N CYS A 89 3.34 3.17 -14.34
CA CYS A 89 3.10 3.07 -15.78
C CYS A 89 3.04 1.62 -16.26
N VAL A 90 4.03 0.78 -15.89
CA VAL A 90 4.03 -0.64 -16.28
C VAL A 90 2.82 -1.36 -15.70
N TYR A 91 2.49 -1.09 -14.43
CA TYR A 91 1.30 -1.64 -13.79
C TYR A 91 0.01 -1.26 -14.53
N LEU A 92 -0.18 0.03 -14.78
CA LEU A 92 -1.40 0.56 -15.41
C LEU A 92 -1.60 -0.04 -16.80
N LEU A 93 -0.53 -0.12 -17.61
CA LEU A 93 -0.57 -0.82 -18.90
C LEU A 93 -0.94 -2.28 -18.73
N THR A 94 -0.38 -2.97 -17.73
CA THR A 94 -0.68 -4.38 -17.46
C THR A 94 -2.14 -4.60 -17.12
N VAL A 95 -2.72 -3.81 -16.20
CA VAL A 95 -4.14 -3.96 -15.82
C VAL A 95 -5.09 -3.55 -16.93
N ILE A 96 -4.74 -2.59 -17.79
CA ILE A 96 -5.52 -2.22 -18.97
C ILE A 96 -5.55 -3.38 -19.98
N ILE A 97 -4.39 -3.99 -20.26
CA ILE A 97 -4.30 -5.17 -21.13
C ILE A 97 -5.07 -6.35 -20.53
N PHE A 98 -5.16 -6.44 -19.21
CA PHE A 98 -5.89 -7.50 -18.52
C PHE A 98 -7.43 -7.38 -18.59
N ILE A 99 -8.00 -6.19 -18.86
CA ILE A 99 -9.46 -5.95 -18.84
C ILE A 99 -10.27 -7.02 -19.61
N PRO A 100 -9.90 -7.45 -20.84
CA PRO A 100 -10.72 -8.41 -21.58
C PRO A 100 -10.76 -9.81 -20.98
N PHE A 101 -9.82 -10.18 -20.11
CA PHE A 101 -9.68 -11.57 -19.62
C PHE A 101 -10.80 -11.98 -18.67
N PRO A 102 -11.15 -11.22 -17.60
CA PRO A 102 -12.29 -11.53 -16.75
C PRO A 102 -13.62 -11.64 -17.50
N PHE A 103 -13.78 -10.87 -18.59
CA PHE A 103 -15.01 -10.79 -19.37
C PHE A 103 -14.99 -11.67 -20.63
N TYR A 104 -13.98 -12.52 -20.82
CA TYR A 104 -13.82 -13.29 -22.06
C TYR A 104 -15.08 -14.10 -22.41
N LYS A 105 -15.63 -14.82 -21.42
CA LYS A 105 -16.86 -15.61 -21.60
C LYS A 105 -18.06 -14.74 -21.98
N ASP A 106 -18.19 -13.57 -21.35
CA ASP A 106 -19.27 -12.62 -21.64
C ASP A 106 -19.14 -11.97 -23.03
N ILE A 107 -17.92 -11.63 -23.44
CA ILE A 107 -17.61 -11.08 -24.77
C ILE A 107 -17.90 -12.12 -25.84
N VAL A 108 -17.46 -13.36 -25.65
CA VAL A 108 -17.74 -14.46 -26.57
C VAL A 108 -19.24 -14.67 -26.66
N ALA A 109 -19.96 -14.78 -25.54
CA ALA A 109 -21.42 -14.95 -25.53
C ALA A 109 -22.17 -13.80 -26.25
N ALA A 110 -21.72 -12.55 -26.09
CA ALA A 110 -22.34 -11.39 -26.72
C ALA A 110 -22.05 -11.28 -28.23
N THR A 111 -20.87 -11.70 -28.68
CA THR A 111 -20.43 -11.59 -30.08
C THR A 111 -20.77 -12.82 -30.92
N SER A 112 -20.84 -14.01 -30.32
CA SER A 112 -21.05 -15.29 -31.02
C SER A 112 -22.51 -15.70 -31.16
N GLY A 113 -23.43 -14.74 -31.25
CA GLY A 113 -24.87 -14.92 -31.44
C GLY A 113 -25.33 -15.66 -32.70
N GLY A 114 -24.56 -16.62 -33.23
CA GLY A 114 -24.85 -17.37 -34.43
C GLY A 114 -24.05 -18.65 -34.73
N GLY A 115 -23.35 -19.33 -33.81
CA GLY A 115 -22.85 -20.67 -34.20
C GLY A 115 -21.87 -21.52 -33.40
N ASN A 116 -21.26 -21.07 -32.29
CA ASN A 116 -20.29 -21.93 -31.59
C ASN A 116 -20.87 -22.57 -30.32
N ARG A 117 -21.11 -23.89 -30.35
CA ARG A 117 -21.82 -24.67 -29.31
C ARG A 117 -20.97 -25.12 -28.12
N ASP A 118 -19.69 -24.73 -28.07
CA ASP A 118 -18.75 -25.31 -27.09
C ASP A 118 -18.70 -24.58 -25.74
N VAL A 119 -19.49 -23.52 -25.54
CA VAL A 119 -19.61 -22.85 -24.23
C VAL A 119 -20.97 -23.17 -23.63
N VAL A 120 -21.10 -24.39 -23.08
CA VAL A 120 -22.27 -24.78 -22.29
C VAL A 120 -22.12 -24.16 -20.90
N LEU A 121 -22.71 -22.98 -20.70
CA LEU A 121 -22.95 -22.47 -19.35
C LEU A 121 -24.06 -23.33 -18.72
N HIS A 122 -23.80 -23.94 -17.56
CA HIS A 122 -24.82 -24.58 -16.74
C HIS A 122 -25.79 -23.49 -16.24
N ILE A 123 -26.95 -23.39 -16.86
CA ILE A 123 -28.03 -22.47 -16.52
C ILE A 123 -29.05 -23.24 -15.68
N GLU A 124 -29.31 -22.82 -14.45
CA GLU A 124 -30.52 -23.19 -13.73
C GLU A 124 -31.73 -22.55 -14.45
N HIS A 125 -32.67 -23.41 -14.87
CA HIS A 125 -33.90 -23.06 -15.60
C HIS A 125 -34.80 -22.13 -14.75
N VAL A 126 -35.65 -21.25 -15.32
CA VAL A 126 -36.93 -21.61 -15.98
C VAL A 126 -37.59 -20.35 -16.61
N ASN A 127 -38.17 -20.54 -17.81
CA ASN A 127 -39.28 -19.82 -18.50
C ASN A 127 -39.03 -18.64 -19.47
N GLN A 128 -39.24 -18.98 -20.75
CA GLN A 128 -39.78 -18.21 -21.88
C GLN A 128 -39.07 -16.93 -22.36
N GLY A 129 -38.41 -17.03 -23.52
CA GLY A 129 -37.95 -15.90 -24.32
C GLY A 129 -36.51 -16.06 -24.77
N ARG A 130 -36.18 -15.63 -25.98
CA ARG A 130 -34.84 -15.68 -26.60
C ARG A 130 -33.78 -15.16 -25.61
N PHE A 131 -32.89 -16.05 -25.15
CA PHE A 131 -31.87 -15.72 -24.14
C PHE A 131 -30.87 -14.68 -24.68
N LEU A 132 -31.03 -13.43 -24.28
CA LEU A 132 -30.05 -12.36 -24.48
C LEU A 132 -29.13 -12.32 -23.27
N HIS A 133 -27.95 -12.92 -23.39
CA HIS A 133 -26.89 -12.77 -22.40
C HIS A 133 -26.54 -11.27 -22.28
N LYS A 134 -26.85 -10.66 -21.14
CA LYS A 134 -26.56 -9.24 -20.89
C LYS A 134 -25.14 -9.11 -20.34
N PHE A 135 -24.29 -8.37 -21.03
CA PHE A 135 -22.92 -8.10 -20.60
C PHE A 135 -22.89 -7.45 -19.20
N PRO A 136 -22.02 -7.89 -18.27
CA PRO A 136 -21.99 -7.41 -16.90
C PRO A 136 -21.30 -6.04 -16.78
N HIS A 137 -22.03 -4.99 -17.17
CA HIS A 137 -21.52 -3.61 -17.17
C HIS A 137 -21.14 -3.07 -15.79
N ASN A 138 -21.82 -3.50 -14.72
CA ASN A 138 -21.49 -3.13 -13.33
C ASN A 138 -20.10 -3.65 -12.92
N LYS A 139 -19.81 -4.93 -13.21
CA LYS A 139 -18.47 -5.48 -12.97
C LYS A 139 -17.43 -4.70 -13.77
N LEU A 140 -17.67 -4.44 -15.06
CA LEU A 140 -16.74 -3.65 -15.88
C LEU A 140 -16.54 -2.22 -15.32
N ALA A 141 -17.60 -1.57 -14.83
CA ALA A 141 -17.53 -0.25 -14.22
C ALA A 141 -16.61 -0.24 -12.98
N SER A 142 -16.65 -1.30 -12.16
CA SER A 142 -15.71 -1.51 -11.04
C SER A 142 -14.25 -1.57 -11.47
N TYR A 143 -13.91 -2.31 -12.54
CA TYR A 143 -12.53 -2.33 -13.06
C TYR A 143 -12.11 -0.97 -13.62
N LEU A 144 -12.97 -0.34 -14.42
CA LEU A 144 -12.65 0.94 -15.04
C LEU A 144 -12.55 2.07 -14.01
N GLY A 145 -13.45 2.13 -13.03
CA GLY A 145 -13.40 3.09 -11.93
C GLY A 145 -12.14 2.95 -11.09
N ALA A 146 -11.74 1.71 -10.77
CA ALA A 146 -10.46 1.41 -10.14
C ALA A 146 -9.28 1.92 -10.97
N ILE A 147 -9.23 1.60 -12.27
CA ILE A 147 -8.14 2.02 -13.17
C ILE A 147 -8.07 3.55 -13.28
N ILE A 148 -9.21 4.24 -13.43
CA ILE A 148 -9.26 5.71 -13.51
C ILE A 148 -8.75 6.34 -12.21
N SER A 149 -9.13 5.79 -11.05
CA SER A 149 -8.63 6.24 -9.76
C SER A 149 -7.12 6.07 -9.64
N LEU A 150 -6.60 4.90 -10.06
CA LEU A 150 -5.17 4.58 -10.04
C LEU A 150 -4.34 5.39 -11.06
N GLN A 151 -4.92 5.72 -12.22
CA GLN A 151 -4.30 6.66 -13.16
C GLN A 151 -4.24 8.06 -12.57
N THR A 152 -5.33 8.52 -11.96
CA THR A 152 -5.41 9.86 -11.38
C THR A 152 -4.40 10.04 -10.25
N ILE A 153 -4.29 9.07 -9.33
CA ILE A 153 -3.30 9.15 -8.25
C ILE A 153 -1.87 9.04 -8.76
N ALA A 154 -1.60 8.23 -9.79
CA ALA A 154 -0.27 8.13 -10.38
C ALA A 154 0.14 9.46 -11.02
N LEU A 155 -0.76 10.10 -11.78
CA LEU A 155 -0.54 11.41 -12.38
C LEU A 155 -0.29 12.50 -11.33
N LEU A 156 -1.13 12.55 -10.29
CA LEU A 156 -0.98 13.53 -9.22
C LEU A 156 0.26 13.28 -8.36
N GLY A 157 0.65 12.02 -8.15
CA GLY A 157 1.89 11.66 -7.46
C GLY A 157 3.13 12.07 -8.23
N ILE A 158 3.12 11.85 -9.56
CA ILE A 158 4.17 12.37 -10.44
C ILE A 158 4.20 13.91 -10.37
N GLY A 159 3.03 14.55 -10.37
CA GLY A 159 2.90 16.00 -10.15
C GLY A 159 3.49 16.46 -8.82
N ASP A 160 3.31 15.72 -7.73
CA ASP A 160 3.88 16.04 -6.42
C ASP A 160 5.41 15.94 -6.42
N ASP A 161 5.95 14.86 -6.99
CA ASP A 161 7.40 14.69 -7.17
C ASP A 161 8.00 15.77 -8.10
N LEU A 162 7.25 16.26 -9.08
CA LEU A 162 7.67 17.31 -10.01
C LEU A 162 7.69 18.71 -9.39
N PHE A 163 6.65 19.04 -8.61
CA PHE A 163 6.38 20.41 -8.18
C PHE A 163 6.65 20.68 -6.70
N ASP A 164 7.04 19.66 -5.91
CA ASP A 164 7.19 19.72 -4.44
C ASP A 164 6.00 20.45 -3.79
N ILE A 165 4.80 19.87 -3.99
CA ILE A 165 3.55 20.53 -3.62
C ILE A 165 3.52 20.74 -2.10
N ARG A 166 3.02 21.91 -1.66
CA ARG A 166 2.89 22.21 -0.23
C ARG A 166 2.02 21.16 0.48
N TRP A 167 2.45 20.76 1.68
CA TRP A 167 1.82 19.71 2.50
C TRP A 167 0.29 19.83 2.63
N ARG A 168 -0.25 21.05 2.73
CA ARG A 168 -1.69 21.31 2.86
C ARG A 168 -2.52 20.81 1.67
N HIS A 169 -1.92 20.73 0.49
CA HIS A 169 -2.57 20.22 -0.72
C HIS A 169 -2.32 18.72 -0.90
N LYS A 170 -1.22 18.19 -0.37
CA LYS A 170 -0.90 16.74 -0.41
C LYS A 170 -2.04 15.89 0.18
N TRP A 171 -2.68 16.36 1.25
CA TRP A 171 -3.83 15.66 1.85
C TRP A 171 -5.01 15.47 0.87
N TRP A 172 -5.26 16.42 -0.03
CA TRP A 172 -6.41 16.37 -0.95
C TRP A 172 -6.14 15.55 -2.21
N ILE A 173 -4.89 15.31 -2.58
CA ILE A 173 -4.50 14.55 -3.78
C ILE A 173 -5.16 13.16 -3.80
N PRO A 174 -5.00 12.32 -2.77
CA PRO A 174 -5.72 11.04 -2.69
C PRO A 174 -7.25 11.18 -2.68
N GLY A 175 -7.78 12.20 -2.01
CA GLY A 175 -9.23 12.42 -1.92
C GLY A 175 -9.85 12.64 -3.28
N LEU A 176 -9.23 13.49 -4.11
CA LEU A 176 -9.67 13.73 -5.50
C LEU A 176 -9.51 12.49 -6.37
N ALA A 177 -8.40 11.75 -6.22
CA ALA A 177 -8.17 10.54 -6.97
C ALA A 177 -9.14 9.40 -6.59
N SER A 178 -9.77 9.45 -5.41
CA SER A 178 -10.75 8.44 -4.96
C SER A 178 -12.16 8.64 -5.52
N VAL A 179 -12.49 9.80 -6.09
CA VAL A 179 -13.86 10.09 -6.58
C VAL A 179 -14.41 9.01 -7.54
N PRO A 180 -13.65 8.48 -8.52
CA PRO A 180 -14.16 7.45 -9.42
C PRO A 180 -14.65 6.19 -8.70
N ILE A 181 -13.92 5.71 -7.69
CA ILE A 181 -14.32 4.52 -6.94
C ILE A 181 -15.51 4.80 -6.01
N LEU A 182 -15.63 6.01 -5.46
CA LEU A 182 -16.79 6.41 -4.66
C LEU A 182 -18.06 6.48 -5.51
N VAL A 183 -17.97 7.00 -6.74
CA VAL A 183 -19.10 7.06 -7.68
C VAL A 183 -19.53 5.65 -8.09
N VAL A 184 -18.57 4.77 -8.42
CA VAL A 184 -18.89 3.38 -8.73
C VAL A 184 -19.54 2.70 -7.53
N TYR A 185 -19.03 2.93 -6.32
CA TYR A 185 -19.62 2.35 -5.12
C TYR A 185 -21.08 2.78 -4.93
N PHE A 186 -21.35 4.06 -5.14
CA PHE A 186 -22.69 4.64 -5.05
C PHE A 186 -23.67 4.09 -6.09
N VAL A 187 -23.20 3.81 -7.31
CA VAL A 187 -24.08 3.33 -8.39
C VAL A 187 -24.31 1.81 -8.32
N ASP A 188 -23.27 1.03 -8.02
CA ASP A 188 -23.32 -0.43 -8.15
C ASP A 188 -23.69 -1.16 -6.85
N PHE A 189 -23.31 -0.62 -5.69
CA PHE A 189 -23.53 -1.28 -4.40
C PHE A 189 -24.52 -0.51 -3.51
N ASP A 190 -24.25 0.77 -3.26
CA ASP A 190 -24.97 1.66 -2.33
C ASP A 190 -25.26 1.04 -0.95
N VAL A 191 -24.39 0.13 -0.48
CA VAL A 191 -24.52 -0.50 0.84
C VAL A 191 -23.74 0.32 1.86
N THR A 192 -24.47 1.09 2.65
CA THR A 192 -23.92 2.03 3.66
C THR A 192 -24.10 1.55 5.10
N SER A 193 -24.76 0.41 5.28
CA SER A 193 -24.96 -0.24 6.58
C SER A 193 -23.72 -1.02 7.02
N ILE A 194 -23.31 -0.81 8.27
CA ILE A 194 -22.20 -1.54 8.88
C ILE A 194 -22.68 -2.50 9.96
N VAL A 195 -22.03 -3.66 10.04
CA VAL A 195 -22.18 -4.59 11.16
C VAL A 195 -21.52 -4.00 12.42
N ILE A 196 -22.31 -3.85 13.48
CA ILE A 196 -21.87 -3.33 14.78
C ILE A 196 -21.34 -4.48 15.67
N PRO A 197 -20.22 -4.28 16.38
CA PRO A 197 -19.71 -5.23 17.36
C PRO A 197 -20.75 -5.63 18.42
N VAL A 198 -20.79 -6.89 18.84
CA VAL A 198 -21.80 -7.45 19.76
C VAL A 198 -21.97 -6.62 21.03
N GLN A 199 -20.88 -6.05 21.55
CA GLN A 199 -20.86 -5.23 22.76
C GLN A 199 -21.61 -3.90 22.61
N LEU A 200 -21.73 -3.38 21.38
CA LEU A 200 -22.39 -2.11 21.06
C LEU A 200 -23.80 -2.30 20.48
N GLN A 201 -24.18 -3.53 20.11
CA GLN A 201 -25.51 -3.85 19.58
C GLN A 201 -26.68 -3.42 20.50
N PRO A 202 -26.58 -3.48 21.85
CA PRO A 202 -27.66 -3.00 22.71
C PRO A 202 -28.03 -1.52 22.52
N TYR A 203 -27.12 -0.71 21.98
CA TYR A 203 -27.31 0.73 21.81
C TYR A 203 -27.61 1.13 20.36
N LEU A 204 -27.07 0.40 19.38
CA LEU A 204 -27.06 0.80 17.97
C LEU A 204 -27.74 -0.21 17.03
N GLY A 205 -28.18 -1.36 17.55
CA GLY A 205 -28.67 -2.47 16.73
C GLY A 205 -27.54 -3.29 16.09
N GLU A 206 -27.91 -4.33 15.35
CA GLU A 206 -26.95 -5.22 14.67
C GLU A 206 -26.34 -4.59 13.42
N LEU A 207 -27.17 -3.89 12.65
CA LEU A 207 -26.81 -3.12 11.46
C LEU A 207 -27.08 -1.65 11.74
N PHE A 208 -26.08 -0.81 11.52
CA PHE A 208 -26.21 0.63 11.66
C PHE A 208 -25.96 1.30 10.31
N ASP A 209 -26.95 2.03 9.81
CA ASP A 209 -26.85 2.79 8.58
C ASP A 209 -26.13 4.12 8.82
N LEU A 210 -24.96 4.27 8.19
CA LEU A 210 -24.16 5.48 8.24
C LEU A 210 -24.55 6.50 7.16
N GLY A 211 -25.25 6.06 6.11
CA GLY A 211 -25.56 6.87 4.93
C GLY A 211 -24.33 7.61 4.38
N ALA A 212 -24.42 8.94 4.31
CA ALA A 212 -23.34 9.81 3.82
C ALA A 212 -22.01 9.67 4.60
N LEU A 213 -22.07 9.32 5.89
CA LEU A 213 -20.86 9.14 6.69
C LEU A 213 -20.04 7.93 6.24
N TYR A 214 -20.66 6.94 5.60
CA TYR A 214 -19.95 5.80 5.03
C TYR A 214 -19.08 6.22 3.84
N TYR A 215 -19.57 7.14 3.00
CA TYR A 215 -18.80 7.73 1.91
C TYR A 215 -17.64 8.60 2.42
N VAL A 216 -17.85 9.36 3.49
CA VAL A 216 -16.76 10.09 4.17
C VAL A 216 -15.72 9.11 4.71
N TYR A 217 -16.14 8.01 5.32
CA TYR A 217 -15.23 6.95 5.77
C TYR A 217 -14.40 6.37 4.61
N MET A 218 -15.02 6.01 3.48
CA MET A 218 -14.30 5.50 2.31
C MET A 218 -13.29 6.51 1.76
N ALA A 219 -13.67 7.79 1.67
CA ALA A 219 -12.75 8.86 1.29
C ALA A 219 -11.57 8.98 2.28
N CYS A 220 -11.83 8.90 3.59
CA CYS A 220 -10.79 8.92 4.62
C CYS A 220 -9.85 7.71 4.50
N VAL A 221 -10.35 6.50 4.22
CA VAL A 221 -9.51 5.33 3.96
C VAL A 221 -8.65 5.55 2.72
N ALA A 222 -9.24 6.02 1.63
CA ALA A 222 -8.51 6.30 0.38
C ALA A 222 -7.47 7.41 0.54
N MET A 223 -7.71 8.38 1.44
CA MET A 223 -6.72 9.40 1.80
C MET A 223 -5.63 8.87 2.73
N PHE A 224 -6.01 8.05 3.71
CA PHE A 224 -5.11 7.55 4.73
C PHE A 224 -4.07 6.60 4.16
N CYS A 225 -4.46 5.63 3.32
CA CYS A 225 -3.56 4.60 2.82
C CYS A 225 -2.30 5.19 2.12
N PRO A 226 -2.42 6.03 1.08
CA PRO A 226 -1.32 6.79 0.47
C PRO A 226 -0.40 7.51 1.45
N GLN A 227 -0.99 8.27 2.36
CA GLN A 227 -0.25 9.16 3.25
C GLN A 227 0.46 8.39 4.36
N SER A 228 -0.16 7.33 4.86
CA SER A 228 0.38 6.52 5.94
C SER A 228 1.66 5.78 5.52
N ILE A 229 1.73 5.32 4.26
CA ILE A 229 2.92 4.73 3.65
C ILE A 229 3.99 5.80 3.45
N ASN A 230 3.62 6.96 2.90
CA ASN A 230 4.55 8.08 2.70
C ASN A 230 5.17 8.59 4.02
N MET A 231 4.42 8.56 5.12
CA MET A 231 4.90 8.91 6.44
C MET A 231 5.84 7.87 7.07
N LEU A 232 5.80 6.61 6.62
CA LEU A 232 6.69 5.54 7.07
C LEU A 232 7.77 5.27 6.01
N ALA A 233 8.59 6.29 5.76
CA ALA A 233 9.59 6.33 4.69
C ALA A 233 10.94 6.85 5.19
N GLY A 234 11.97 6.80 4.33
CA GLY A 234 13.24 7.50 4.53
C GLY A 234 14.44 6.63 4.88
N ILE A 235 14.34 5.30 4.74
CA ILE A 235 15.49 4.39 4.73
C ILE A 235 15.39 3.44 3.54
N ASN A 236 16.53 3.03 3.00
CA ASN A 236 16.62 2.22 1.78
C ASN A 236 15.76 0.94 1.85
N GLY A 237 14.71 0.87 1.02
CA GLY A 237 13.86 -0.31 0.85
C GLY A 237 12.57 -0.32 1.68
N ILE A 238 12.36 0.61 2.62
CA ILE A 238 11.23 0.49 3.56
C ILE A 238 9.87 0.73 2.90
N GLU A 239 9.79 1.67 1.97
CA GLU A 239 8.54 2.05 1.29
C GLU A 239 8.01 0.88 0.47
N VAL A 240 8.89 0.22 -0.28
CA VAL A 240 8.52 -0.92 -1.14
C VAL A 240 8.29 -2.19 -0.33
N SER A 241 9.18 -2.49 0.62
CA SER A 241 9.12 -3.76 1.36
C SER A 241 7.91 -3.85 2.28
N GLN A 242 7.52 -2.76 2.96
CA GLN A 242 6.30 -2.76 3.77
C GLN A 242 5.05 -3.00 2.89
N CYS A 243 5.00 -2.39 1.71
CA CYS A 243 3.88 -2.53 0.79
C CYS A 243 3.83 -3.94 0.20
N ILE A 244 4.98 -4.56 -0.14
CA ILE A 244 5.03 -5.95 -0.59
C ILE A 244 4.47 -6.88 0.48
N VAL A 245 4.86 -6.70 1.76
CA VAL A 245 4.32 -7.52 2.85
C VAL A 245 2.80 -7.36 2.97
N ILE A 246 2.29 -6.12 2.93
CA ILE A 246 0.85 -5.84 2.97
C ILE A 246 0.13 -6.53 1.79
N ALA A 247 0.65 -6.40 0.58
CA ALA A 247 0.06 -6.99 -0.61
C ALA A 247 0.07 -8.53 -0.58
N LEU A 248 1.15 -9.14 -0.09
CA LEU A 248 1.23 -10.59 0.07
C LEU A 248 0.24 -11.09 1.14
N LEU A 249 0.03 -10.33 2.22
CA LEU A 249 -0.97 -10.65 3.23
C LEU A 249 -2.40 -10.49 2.72
N LEU A 250 -2.66 -9.45 1.91
CA LEU A 250 -3.95 -9.29 1.22
C LEU A 250 -4.19 -10.44 0.24
N ALA A 251 -3.22 -10.76 -0.63
CA ALA A 251 -3.33 -11.86 -1.57
C ALA A 251 -3.48 -13.21 -0.85
N PHE A 252 -2.78 -13.42 0.28
CA PHE A 252 -2.97 -14.59 1.12
C PHE A 252 -4.39 -14.66 1.68
N ASN A 253 -4.90 -13.54 2.22
CA ASN A 253 -6.29 -13.45 2.68
C ASN A 253 -7.27 -13.78 1.55
N ASP A 254 -7.08 -13.22 0.36
CA ASP A 254 -7.95 -13.45 -0.79
C ASP A 254 -7.96 -14.93 -1.18
N CYS A 255 -6.78 -15.57 -1.25
CA CYS A 255 -6.66 -17.00 -1.52
C CYS A 255 -7.42 -17.87 -0.49
N LEU A 256 -7.50 -17.46 0.78
CA LEU A 256 -8.30 -18.21 1.78
C LEU A 256 -9.78 -18.29 1.38
N TYR A 257 -10.34 -17.23 0.79
CA TYR A 257 -11.73 -17.21 0.29
C TYR A 257 -11.91 -17.92 -1.06
N LEU A 258 -10.82 -18.23 -1.76
CA LEU A 258 -10.86 -19.09 -2.95
C LEU A 258 -10.83 -20.58 -2.56
N PHE A 259 -10.30 -20.92 -1.38
CA PHE A 259 -10.26 -22.30 -0.87
C PHE A 259 -11.48 -22.70 -0.04
N THR A 260 -12.36 -21.75 0.30
CA THR A 260 -13.66 -22.07 0.93
C THR A 260 -14.60 -22.75 -0.06
N PRO A 261 -15.54 -23.62 0.39
CA PRO A 261 -16.48 -24.29 -0.48
C PRO A 261 -17.23 -23.32 -1.40
N TYR A 262 -17.21 -23.60 -2.70
CA TYR A 262 -17.91 -22.80 -3.69
C TYR A 262 -19.41 -23.13 -3.69
N PRO A 263 -20.32 -22.14 -3.82
CA PRO A 263 -20.07 -20.71 -3.98
C PRO A 263 -20.02 -19.95 -2.64
N HIS A 264 -18.90 -19.28 -2.36
CA HIS A 264 -18.84 -18.30 -1.27
C HIS A 264 -19.19 -16.90 -1.83
N PRO A 265 -20.09 -16.13 -1.19
CA PRO A 265 -20.54 -14.82 -1.70
C PRO A 265 -19.41 -13.82 -1.97
N ALA A 266 -18.30 -13.92 -1.23
CA ALA A 266 -17.15 -13.03 -1.36
C ALA A 266 -16.11 -13.45 -2.42
N THR A 267 -16.25 -14.62 -3.08
CA THR A 267 -15.22 -15.12 -4.01
C THR A 267 -14.95 -14.13 -5.15
N ASP A 268 -15.98 -13.51 -5.73
CA ASP A 268 -15.83 -12.52 -6.80
C ASP A 268 -15.07 -11.27 -6.34
N SER A 269 -15.33 -10.78 -5.13
CA SER A 269 -14.64 -9.63 -4.53
C SER A 269 -13.15 -9.92 -4.28
N HIS A 270 -12.82 -11.13 -3.83
CA HIS A 270 -11.44 -11.55 -3.61
C HIS A 270 -10.70 -11.86 -4.92
N LEU A 271 -11.39 -12.36 -5.96
CA LEU A 271 -10.83 -12.48 -7.31
C LEU A 271 -10.52 -11.10 -7.92
N PHE A 272 -11.45 -10.14 -7.79
CA PHE A 272 -11.21 -8.75 -8.19
C PHE A 272 -9.94 -8.20 -7.52
N SER A 273 -9.82 -8.35 -6.20
CA SER A 273 -8.64 -7.93 -5.45
C SER A 273 -7.35 -8.57 -5.99
N LEU A 274 -7.32 -9.90 -6.16
CA LEU A 274 -6.16 -10.62 -6.70
C LEU A 274 -5.72 -10.11 -8.07
N TYR A 275 -6.66 -9.80 -8.96
CA TYR A 275 -6.33 -9.30 -10.28
C TYR A 275 -5.61 -7.95 -10.28
N PHE A 276 -5.88 -7.10 -9.29
CA PHE A 276 -5.16 -5.84 -9.09
C PHE A 276 -3.87 -6.02 -8.28
N LEU A 277 -3.83 -6.95 -7.33
CA LEU A 277 -2.68 -7.18 -6.47
C LEU A 277 -1.54 -7.92 -7.18
N LEU A 278 -1.83 -8.95 -7.98
CA LEU A 278 -0.78 -9.76 -8.61
C LEU A 278 0.13 -8.92 -9.53
N PRO A 279 -0.37 -8.07 -10.46
CA PRO A 279 0.50 -7.24 -11.28
C PRO A 279 1.24 -6.19 -10.45
N TRP A 280 0.64 -5.70 -9.38
CA TRP A 280 1.26 -4.73 -8.47
C TRP A 280 2.44 -5.37 -7.71
N ILE A 281 2.27 -6.61 -7.25
CA ILE A 281 3.31 -7.41 -6.62
C ILE A 281 4.46 -7.61 -7.62
N GLY A 282 4.15 -7.94 -8.88
CA GLY A 282 5.13 -8.08 -9.95
C GLY A 282 6.01 -6.83 -10.13
N VAL A 283 5.42 -5.66 -10.33
CA VAL A 283 6.20 -4.42 -10.50
C VAL A 283 6.92 -4.00 -9.23
N SER A 284 6.36 -4.27 -8.04
CA SER A 284 7.00 -3.92 -6.76
C SER A 284 8.21 -4.80 -6.46
N PHE A 285 8.16 -6.09 -6.82
CA PHE A 285 9.35 -6.95 -6.75
C PHE A 285 10.47 -6.49 -7.70
N ALA A 286 10.12 -5.95 -8.87
CA ALA A 286 11.12 -5.37 -9.75
C ALA A 286 11.74 -4.10 -9.13
N LEU A 287 10.92 -3.25 -8.51
CA LEU A 287 11.39 -2.04 -7.85
C LEU A 287 12.27 -2.33 -6.64
N VAL A 288 11.87 -3.26 -5.76
CA VAL A 288 12.65 -3.59 -4.55
C VAL A 288 14.02 -4.15 -4.92
N ALA A 289 14.18 -4.85 -6.05
CA ALA A 289 15.48 -5.34 -6.51
C ALA A 289 16.50 -4.21 -6.76
N TYR A 290 16.04 -2.99 -7.06
CA TYR A 290 16.88 -1.79 -7.22
C TYR A 290 16.86 -0.86 -6.01
N ASN A 291 15.75 -0.83 -5.25
CA ASN A 291 15.57 0.07 -4.11
C ASN A 291 16.06 -0.52 -2.78
N TRP A 292 16.17 -1.85 -2.66
CA TRP A 292 16.71 -2.50 -1.47
C TRP A 292 18.14 -2.05 -1.17
N TYR A 293 18.51 -2.06 0.11
CA TYR A 293 19.84 -1.66 0.55
C TYR A 293 20.96 -2.49 -0.10
N PRO A 294 22.04 -1.84 -0.59
CA PRO A 294 22.18 -0.39 -0.78
C PRO A 294 21.38 0.08 -2.01
N ALA A 295 20.49 1.06 -1.82
CA ALA A 295 19.61 1.52 -2.89
C ALA A 295 20.40 2.05 -4.10
N LYS A 296 19.87 1.74 -5.28
CA LYS A 296 20.31 2.26 -6.59
C LYS A 296 19.34 3.28 -7.15
N VAL A 297 18.11 3.30 -6.66
CA VAL A 297 17.04 4.21 -7.05
C VAL A 297 16.13 4.54 -5.86
N PHE A 298 15.51 5.71 -5.90
CA PHE A 298 14.46 6.12 -4.98
C PHE A 298 13.09 6.06 -5.66
N VAL A 299 12.08 5.75 -4.84
CA VAL A 299 10.73 5.48 -5.32
C VAL A 299 9.92 6.76 -5.55
N GLY A 300 10.16 7.81 -4.75
CA GLY A 300 9.39 9.06 -4.76
C GLY A 300 8.02 8.95 -4.08
N ASP A 301 7.36 10.09 -3.92
CA ASP A 301 6.00 10.18 -3.37
C ASP A 301 5.00 9.45 -4.30
N THR A 302 5.29 9.42 -5.61
CA THR A 302 4.51 8.67 -6.61
C THR A 302 4.26 7.22 -6.19
N TYR A 303 5.29 6.47 -5.77
CA TYR A 303 5.10 5.07 -5.39
C TYR A 303 4.24 4.93 -4.14
N CYS A 304 4.45 5.79 -3.14
CA CYS A 304 3.72 5.74 -1.88
C CYS A 304 2.23 5.99 -2.11
N TYR A 305 1.91 7.04 -2.89
CA TYR A 305 0.53 7.36 -3.21
C TYR A 305 -0.15 6.29 -4.05
N PHE A 306 0.55 5.84 -5.10
CA PHE A 306 0.05 4.80 -5.98
C PHE A 306 -0.22 3.50 -5.22
N SER A 307 0.73 3.02 -4.40
CA SER A 307 0.59 1.77 -3.65
C SER A 307 -0.52 1.84 -2.61
N GLY A 308 -0.59 2.95 -1.87
CA GLY A 308 -1.67 3.15 -0.90
C GLY A 308 -3.05 3.20 -1.56
N MET A 309 -3.16 3.78 -2.76
CA MET A 309 -4.41 3.78 -3.51
C MET A 309 -4.76 2.40 -4.05
N VAL A 310 -3.80 1.59 -4.51
CA VAL A 310 -4.06 0.18 -4.87
C VAL A 310 -4.70 -0.56 -3.69
N PHE A 311 -4.16 -0.41 -2.49
CA PHE A 311 -4.73 -1.04 -1.29
C PHE A 311 -6.12 -0.50 -0.95
N ALA A 312 -6.34 0.82 -1.05
CA ALA A 312 -7.64 1.41 -0.82
C ALA A 312 -8.69 0.92 -1.84
N VAL A 313 -8.34 0.87 -3.13
CA VAL A 313 -9.21 0.39 -4.21
C VAL A 313 -9.65 -1.04 -3.97
N VAL A 314 -8.71 -1.97 -3.72
CA VAL A 314 -9.07 -3.38 -3.48
C VAL A 314 -9.82 -3.54 -2.17
N GLY A 315 -9.48 -2.77 -1.12
CA GLY A 315 -10.18 -2.83 0.16
C GLY A 315 -11.61 -2.30 0.12
N ILE A 316 -11.86 -1.21 -0.63
CA ILE A 316 -13.19 -0.58 -0.75
C ILE A 316 -14.08 -1.41 -1.69
N LEU A 317 -13.64 -1.66 -2.92
CA LEU A 317 -14.42 -2.41 -3.91
C LEU A 317 -14.48 -3.92 -3.62
N GLY A 318 -13.51 -4.44 -2.87
CA GLY A 318 -13.53 -5.81 -2.36
C GLY A 318 -14.29 -5.98 -1.04
N HIS A 319 -14.85 -4.91 -0.46
CA HIS A 319 -15.61 -4.92 0.80
C HIS A 319 -14.86 -5.48 2.03
N PHE A 320 -13.52 -5.40 2.05
CA PHE A 320 -12.70 -5.85 3.18
C PHE A 320 -11.81 -4.73 3.77
N SER A 321 -12.24 -3.47 3.67
CA SER A 321 -11.56 -2.29 4.23
C SER A 321 -11.23 -2.42 5.74
N LYS A 322 -12.05 -3.15 6.51
CA LYS A 322 -11.77 -3.50 7.92
C LYS A 322 -10.53 -4.40 8.04
N THR A 323 -10.43 -5.43 7.21
CA THR A 323 -9.25 -6.31 7.14
C THR A 323 -8.02 -5.50 6.71
N LEU A 324 -8.16 -4.62 5.72
CA LEU A 324 -7.08 -3.72 5.32
C LEU A 324 -6.57 -2.87 6.49
N GLY A 325 -7.48 -2.33 7.32
CA GLY A 325 -7.12 -1.59 8.53
C GLY A 325 -6.26 -2.41 9.52
N LEU A 326 -6.58 -3.70 9.70
CA LEU A 326 -5.76 -4.61 10.53
C LEU A 326 -4.36 -4.82 9.94
N LEU A 327 -4.26 -4.93 8.62
CA LEU A 327 -2.97 -5.09 7.93
C LEU A 327 -2.15 -3.80 7.94
N LEU A 328 -2.80 -2.64 7.99
CA LEU A 328 -2.14 -1.33 8.10
C LEU A 328 -1.88 -0.91 9.56
N ALA A 329 -1.99 -1.81 10.54
CA ALA A 329 -1.80 -1.48 11.94
C ALA A 329 -0.46 -0.78 12.24
N PRO A 330 0.69 -1.17 11.66
CA PRO A 330 1.94 -0.43 11.84
C PRO A 330 1.88 0.99 11.25
N GLN A 331 1.26 1.19 10.08
CA GLN A 331 1.09 2.51 9.47
C GLN A 331 0.16 3.40 10.31
N ILE A 332 -0.93 2.83 10.84
CA ILE A 332 -1.85 3.50 11.77
C ILE A 332 -1.11 3.91 13.05
N PHE A 333 -0.33 3.01 13.64
CA PHE A 333 0.47 3.34 14.81
C PHE A 333 1.49 4.44 14.51
N ASN A 334 2.22 4.37 13.38
CA ASN A 334 3.17 5.41 12.98
C ASN A 334 2.48 6.77 12.83
N PHE A 335 1.31 6.80 12.19
CA PHE A 335 0.51 8.01 12.04
C PHE A 335 0.10 8.59 13.40
N LEU A 336 -0.53 7.78 14.26
CA LEU A 336 -0.99 8.20 15.60
C LEU A 336 0.17 8.67 16.46
N TYR A 337 1.29 7.97 16.42
CA TYR A 337 2.50 8.33 17.15
C TYR A 337 3.13 9.63 16.61
N SER A 338 3.04 9.87 15.30
CA SER A 338 3.45 11.11 14.63
C SER A 338 2.51 12.30 14.85
N CYS A 339 1.25 12.09 15.24
CA CYS A 339 0.23 13.14 15.34
C CYS A 339 0.70 14.39 16.12
N PRO A 340 1.36 14.29 17.28
CA PRO A 340 1.82 15.48 18.00
C PRO A 340 2.75 16.37 17.18
N GLN A 341 3.58 15.79 16.31
CA GLN A 341 4.44 16.56 15.41
C GLN A 341 3.66 17.08 14.20
N VAL A 342 2.82 16.23 13.58
CA VAL A 342 2.04 16.60 12.37
C VAL A 342 1.07 17.75 12.64
N PHE A 343 0.42 17.76 13.81
CA PHE A 343 -0.48 18.84 14.22
C PHE A 343 0.24 20.02 14.87
N GLY A 344 1.57 20.02 14.93
CA GLY A 344 2.38 21.13 15.43
C GLY A 344 2.35 21.33 16.95
N LEU A 345 1.90 20.34 17.72
CA LEU A 345 2.01 20.35 19.20
C LEU A 345 3.48 20.23 19.64
N ILE A 346 4.27 19.46 18.88
CA ILE A 346 5.73 19.35 18.98
C ILE A 346 6.34 19.93 17.70
N PRO A 347 7.46 20.66 17.76
CA PRO A 347 8.14 21.12 16.56
C PRO A 347 8.42 19.95 15.60
N CYS A 348 7.97 20.07 14.36
CA CYS A 348 8.15 19.04 13.35
C CYS A 348 9.25 19.45 12.37
N PRO A 349 10.42 18.80 12.37
CA PRO A 349 11.43 19.05 11.35
C PRO A 349 10.93 18.60 9.98
N ARG A 350 11.48 19.17 8.90
CA ARG A 350 11.15 18.77 7.52
C ARG A 350 11.43 17.29 7.27
N HIS A 351 12.55 16.79 7.81
CA HIS A 351 12.95 15.39 7.69
C HIS A 351 12.97 14.72 9.07
N ARG A 352 12.22 13.63 9.19
CA ARG A 352 12.08 12.84 10.44
C ARG A 352 12.76 11.47 10.36
N LEU A 353 13.43 11.16 9.26
CA LEU A 353 14.20 9.93 9.10
C LEU A 353 15.30 9.81 10.17
N PRO A 354 15.74 8.60 10.52
CA PRO A 354 16.85 8.40 11.43
C PRO A 354 18.13 9.08 10.94
N ARG A 355 19.02 9.47 11.88
CA ARG A 355 20.27 10.16 11.56
C ARG A 355 21.38 9.14 11.31
N PHE A 356 22.04 9.22 10.16
CA PHE A 356 23.22 8.41 9.89
C PHE A 356 24.46 8.97 10.59
N ASN A 357 25.18 8.12 11.34
CA ASN A 357 26.47 8.44 11.94
C ASN A 357 27.61 7.86 11.09
N ALA A 358 28.34 8.73 10.39
CA ALA A 358 29.42 8.34 9.49
C ALA A 358 30.62 7.66 10.18
N ARG A 359 30.78 7.83 11.51
CA ARG A 359 31.88 7.19 12.26
C ARG A 359 31.57 5.74 12.59
N THR A 360 30.33 5.45 12.95
CA THR A 360 29.89 4.10 13.33
C THR A 360 29.31 3.33 12.15
N GLY A 361 28.84 4.02 11.10
CA GLY A 361 28.11 3.41 9.99
C GLY A 361 26.69 2.97 10.37
N LEU A 362 26.15 3.48 11.48
CA LEU A 362 24.85 3.11 12.03
C LEU A 362 23.85 4.28 11.96
N MET A 363 22.57 3.93 11.96
CA MET A 363 21.45 4.84 12.10
C MET A 363 21.15 5.04 13.58
N GLU A 364 21.04 6.30 13.99
CA GLU A 364 20.70 6.73 15.35
C GLU A 364 19.34 7.46 15.33
N PRO A 365 18.60 7.49 16.44
CA PRO A 365 17.36 8.26 16.52
C PRO A 365 17.61 9.72 16.17
N SER A 366 16.87 10.27 15.20
CA SER A 366 16.89 11.71 14.96
C SER A 366 16.11 12.45 16.05
N VAL A 367 16.50 13.68 16.34
CA VAL A 367 16.00 14.45 17.47
C VAL A 367 15.37 15.78 17.02
N THR A 368 14.43 16.25 17.82
CA THR A 368 13.87 17.59 17.81
C THR A 368 14.48 18.37 18.98
N PRO A 369 15.21 19.46 18.72
CA PRO A 369 15.76 20.31 19.77
C PRO A 369 14.67 21.19 20.40
N TRP A 370 14.79 21.42 21.70
CA TRP A 370 13.95 22.31 22.49
C TRP A 370 14.80 23.47 23.00
N PRO A 371 14.79 24.61 22.29
CA PRO A 371 15.63 25.74 22.67
C PRO A 371 15.10 26.41 23.95
N ASP A 372 15.95 27.18 24.61
CA ASP A 372 15.66 27.75 25.94
C ASP A 372 14.50 28.73 25.93
N ASP A 373 14.30 29.42 24.81
CA ASP A 373 13.23 30.38 24.54
C ASP A 373 11.88 29.70 24.22
N ARG A 374 11.88 28.41 23.87
CA ARG A 374 10.69 27.68 23.43
C ARG A 374 10.59 26.30 24.07
N GLN A 375 10.35 26.30 25.38
CA GLN A 375 10.07 25.08 26.13
C GLN A 375 8.64 24.56 25.91
N PRO A 376 8.41 23.24 26.02
CA PRO A 376 7.08 22.66 25.86
C PRO A 376 6.15 23.11 26.99
N HIS A 377 4.86 23.24 26.67
CA HIS A 377 3.82 23.49 27.67
C HIS A 377 3.88 22.46 28.81
N PRO A 378 3.63 22.81 30.09
CA PRO A 378 3.84 21.90 31.23
C PRO A 378 3.14 20.54 31.10
N LEU A 379 1.93 20.50 30.54
CA LEU A 379 1.21 19.24 30.28
C LEU A 379 1.92 18.37 29.23
N LEU A 380 2.41 18.98 28.15
CA LEU A 380 3.19 18.29 27.13
C LEU A 380 4.53 17.82 27.69
N ALA A 381 5.19 18.64 28.51
CA ALA A 381 6.43 18.27 29.18
C ALA A 381 6.25 17.07 30.12
N ARG A 382 5.13 16.99 30.85
CA ARG A 382 4.76 15.80 31.63
C ARG A 382 4.51 14.59 30.75
N ALA A 383 3.75 14.75 29.66
CA ALA A 383 3.49 13.68 28.70
C ALA A 383 4.79 13.14 28.09
N LEU A 384 5.72 14.01 27.67
CA LEU A 384 7.03 13.61 27.15
C LEU A 384 7.86 12.83 28.18
N ARG A 385 7.86 13.25 29.45
CA ARG A 385 8.54 12.50 30.53
C ARG A 385 7.89 11.13 30.78
N VAL A 386 6.56 11.04 30.76
CA VAL A 386 5.84 9.75 30.87
C VAL A 386 6.19 8.83 29.70
N LEU A 387 6.17 9.34 28.47
CA LEU A 387 6.56 8.59 27.28
C LEU A 387 8.03 8.13 27.35
N ALA A 388 8.93 8.98 27.85
CA ALA A 388 10.32 8.61 28.08
C ALA A 388 10.46 7.50 29.13
N GLY A 389 9.70 7.57 30.24
CA GLY A 389 9.65 6.53 31.27
C GLY A 389 9.14 5.18 30.75
N LEU A 390 8.21 5.21 29.79
CA LEU A 390 7.71 4.02 29.08
C LEU A 390 8.63 3.55 27.94
N ARG A 391 9.80 4.19 27.77
CA ARG A 391 10.75 3.95 26.67
C ARG A 391 10.12 4.15 25.28
N LEU A 392 9.08 4.97 25.17
CA LEU A 392 8.45 5.31 23.90
C LEU A 392 9.17 6.46 23.19
N LEU A 393 10.00 7.24 23.87
CA LEU A 393 10.88 8.22 23.23
C LEU A 393 12.17 8.37 24.01
N LYS A 394 13.21 8.90 23.35
CA LYS A 394 14.44 9.34 24.02
C LYS A 394 14.31 10.82 24.36
N LEU A 395 14.49 11.16 25.64
CA LEU A 395 14.44 12.53 26.16
C LEU A 395 15.80 12.86 26.77
N THR A 396 16.37 13.99 26.37
CA THR A 396 17.56 14.56 27.00
C THR A 396 17.11 15.73 27.87
N VAL A 397 17.55 15.73 29.12
CA VAL A 397 17.20 16.73 30.13
C VAL A 397 18.49 17.32 30.66
N ASP A 398 18.54 18.65 30.82
CA ASP A 398 19.65 19.32 31.49
C ASP A 398 19.37 19.37 33.01
N ASP A 399 20.27 18.75 33.79
CA ASP A 399 20.16 18.59 35.24
C ASP A 399 20.64 19.82 36.03
N LYS A 400 20.99 20.92 35.33
CA LYS A 400 21.52 22.14 35.95
C LYS A 400 20.48 23.03 36.66
N ASP A 401 19.19 22.70 36.59
CA ASP A 401 18.13 23.46 37.27
C ASP A 401 17.74 22.81 38.61
N GLU A 402 18.03 23.51 39.72
CA GLU A 402 17.72 23.09 41.11
C GLU A 402 16.21 23.00 41.44
N GLY A 403 15.33 23.34 40.48
CA GLY A 403 13.87 23.37 40.62
C GLY A 403 13.12 22.05 40.37
N GLY A 404 13.80 20.89 40.50
CA GLY A 404 13.17 19.55 40.59
C GLY A 404 12.55 18.98 39.30
N GLY A 405 12.54 19.71 38.18
CA GLY A 405 11.91 19.26 36.94
C GLY A 405 12.84 18.92 35.77
N GLY A 406 14.06 19.47 35.75
CA GLY A 406 15.01 19.40 34.64
C GLY A 406 14.47 19.97 33.31
N ARG A 407 15.20 20.87 32.65
CA ARG A 407 14.77 21.45 31.36
C ARG A 407 14.97 20.44 30.24
N ILE A 408 13.99 20.33 29.33
CA ILE A 408 14.10 19.42 28.19
C ILE A 408 14.94 20.10 27.11
N THR A 409 16.01 19.43 26.67
CA THR A 409 16.91 19.93 25.62
C THR A 409 16.62 19.28 24.27
N GLU A 410 16.34 17.97 24.26
CA GLU A 410 16.09 17.22 23.03
C GLU A 410 15.06 16.11 23.27
N SER A 411 14.22 15.85 22.26
CA SER A 411 13.35 14.68 22.21
C SER A 411 13.50 13.96 20.87
N SER A 412 13.54 12.63 20.85
CA SER A 412 13.55 11.87 19.60
C SER A 412 12.30 12.16 18.74
N ASN A 413 12.46 12.17 17.42
CA ASN A 413 11.34 12.30 16.48
C ASN A 413 10.34 11.14 16.62
N LEU A 414 9.05 11.45 16.51
CA LEU A 414 7.98 10.49 16.77
C LEU A 414 7.59 9.73 15.49
N THR A 415 8.37 8.71 15.15
CA THR A 415 8.07 7.73 14.10
C THR A 415 8.52 6.34 14.54
N ILE A 416 7.88 5.30 14.01
CA ILE A 416 8.27 3.90 14.27
C ILE A 416 9.76 3.66 14.02
N LEU A 417 10.36 4.26 12.99
CA LEU A 417 11.79 4.05 12.70
C LEU A 417 12.69 4.52 13.84
N ASN A 418 12.41 5.70 14.41
CA ASN A 418 13.16 6.21 15.56
C ASN A 418 12.81 5.48 16.85
N LEU A 419 11.54 5.09 17.03
CA LEU A 419 11.10 4.28 18.17
C LEU A 419 11.82 2.93 18.21
N TRP A 420 11.97 2.28 17.06
CA TRP A 420 12.68 1.01 16.95
C TRP A 420 14.15 1.16 17.37
N LEU A 421 14.79 2.26 16.96
CA LEU A 421 16.16 2.58 17.38
C LEU A 421 16.27 2.98 18.86
N VAL A 422 15.21 3.53 19.47
CA VAL A 422 15.15 3.78 20.92
C VAL A 422 15.13 2.45 21.69
N TRP A 423 14.39 1.45 21.19
CA TRP A 423 14.30 0.13 21.82
C TRP A 423 15.52 -0.76 21.59
N ARG A 424 16.04 -0.77 20.36
CA ARG A 424 17.11 -1.69 19.93
C ARG A 424 18.51 -1.09 20.05
N GLY A 425 18.61 0.24 20.13
CA GLY A 425 19.86 0.98 19.94
C GLY A 425 20.19 1.22 18.47
N PRO A 426 21.37 1.80 18.17
CA PRO A 426 21.79 2.10 16.80
C PRO A 426 21.93 0.85 15.94
N LEU A 427 21.37 0.86 14.73
CA LEU A 427 21.35 -0.27 13.80
C LEU A 427 21.87 0.13 12.43
N ARG A 428 22.40 -0.83 11.67
CA ARG A 428 22.65 -0.61 10.23
C ARG A 428 21.32 -0.43 9.50
N GLU A 429 21.34 0.35 8.42
CA GLU A 429 20.13 0.71 7.67
C GLU A 429 19.36 -0.50 7.12
N ASP A 430 20.06 -1.48 6.54
CA ASP A 430 19.49 -2.75 6.07
C ASP A 430 18.82 -3.54 7.20
N ARG A 431 19.47 -3.59 8.36
CA ARG A 431 18.95 -4.30 9.52
C ARG A 431 17.70 -3.61 10.07
N LEU A 432 17.68 -2.29 10.14
CA LEU A 432 16.51 -1.52 10.57
C LEU A 432 15.33 -1.75 9.61
N ALA A 433 15.58 -1.63 8.30
CA ALA A 433 14.54 -1.86 7.29
C ALA A 433 13.97 -3.28 7.40
N TRP A 434 14.83 -4.30 7.51
CA TRP A 434 14.40 -5.69 7.66
C TRP A 434 13.61 -5.93 8.96
N GLU A 435 14.06 -5.40 10.10
CA GLU A 435 13.38 -5.62 11.40
C GLU A 435 11.99 -4.96 11.41
N VAL A 436 11.84 -3.76 10.82
CA VAL A 436 10.53 -3.08 10.72
C VAL A 436 9.62 -3.77 9.71
N THR A 437 10.15 -4.28 8.59
CA THR A 437 9.37 -5.09 7.64
C THR A 437 8.96 -6.44 8.25
N ALA A 438 9.80 -7.04 9.10
CA ALA A 438 9.42 -8.24 9.87
C ALA A 438 8.32 -7.94 10.89
N LEU A 439 8.36 -6.78 11.57
CA LEU A 439 7.27 -6.31 12.41
C LEU A 439 5.96 -6.22 11.62
N GLN A 440 6.00 -5.64 10.41
CA GLN A 440 4.84 -5.56 9.52
C GLN A 440 4.25 -6.94 9.21
N LEU A 441 5.10 -7.93 8.92
CA LEU A 441 4.66 -9.30 8.62
C LEU A 441 4.02 -9.95 9.85
N VAL A 442 4.66 -9.85 11.02
CA VAL A 442 4.16 -10.48 12.26
C VAL A 442 2.83 -9.86 12.70
N VAL A 443 2.74 -8.52 12.71
CA VAL A 443 1.51 -7.81 13.07
C VAL A 443 0.41 -8.10 12.06
N GLY A 444 0.73 -8.15 10.77
CA GLY A 444 -0.23 -8.46 9.72
C GLY A 444 -0.76 -9.90 9.78
N LEU A 445 0.11 -10.89 9.99
CA LEU A 445 -0.30 -12.28 10.23
C LEU A 445 -1.18 -12.41 11.48
N PHE A 446 -0.83 -11.70 12.56
CA PHE A 446 -1.66 -11.63 13.75
C PHE A 446 -3.02 -10.97 13.45
N GLY A 447 -3.06 -9.92 12.63
CA GLY A 447 -4.31 -9.30 12.18
C GLY A 447 -5.20 -10.25 11.39
N LEU A 448 -4.62 -11.07 10.50
CA LEU A 448 -5.38 -12.13 9.80
C LEU A 448 -5.84 -13.23 10.75
N PHE A 449 -5.02 -13.62 11.72
CA PHE A 449 -5.45 -14.55 12.76
C PHE A 449 -6.64 -14.00 13.56
N VAL A 450 -6.59 -12.72 13.96
CA VAL A 450 -7.72 -12.05 14.60
C VAL A 450 -8.95 -12.08 13.70
N ARG A 451 -8.79 -11.80 12.41
CA ARG A 451 -9.89 -11.78 11.43
C ARG A 451 -10.56 -13.14 11.21
N HIS A 452 -9.79 -14.23 11.19
CA HIS A 452 -10.28 -15.57 10.82
C HIS A 452 -10.47 -16.53 12.00
N LYS A 453 -10.06 -16.16 13.21
CA LYS A 453 -10.22 -17.01 14.42
C LYS A 453 -10.83 -16.29 15.61
N LEU A 454 -10.67 -14.96 15.69
CA LEU A 454 -11.16 -14.17 16.81
C LEU A 454 -12.33 -13.25 16.41
N ALA A 455 -12.80 -13.31 15.16
CA ALA A 455 -13.95 -12.52 14.71
C ALA A 455 -15.19 -12.77 15.57
N LEU A 456 -15.40 -14.00 16.03
CA LEU A 456 -16.52 -14.38 16.90
C LEU A 456 -16.48 -13.73 18.29
N LEU A 457 -15.34 -13.17 18.74
CA LEU A 457 -15.29 -12.40 19.99
C LEU A 457 -15.94 -11.02 19.84
N VAL A 458 -16.05 -10.53 18.61
CA VAL A 458 -16.49 -9.16 18.28
C VAL A 458 -17.77 -9.16 17.47
N PHE A 459 -18.00 -10.19 16.64
CA PHE A 459 -19.15 -10.33 15.74
C PHE A 459 -19.86 -11.67 15.97
N LYS A 460 -21.15 -11.75 15.62
CA LYS A 460 -21.95 -12.98 15.80
C LYS A 460 -21.57 -14.10 14.84
N GLU A 461 -21.08 -13.73 13.65
CA GLU A 461 -20.76 -14.67 12.58
C GLU A 461 -19.29 -14.54 12.17
N ASP A 462 -18.69 -15.67 11.83
CA ASP A 462 -17.36 -15.74 11.21
C ASP A 462 -17.51 -15.82 9.69
N ASN A 463 -16.54 -15.27 8.95
CA ASN A 463 -16.59 -15.23 7.48
C ASN A 463 -16.37 -16.61 6.85
N TRP A 464 -16.05 -17.64 7.64
CA TRP A 464 -15.91 -19.02 7.18
C TRP A 464 -17.19 -19.84 7.31
N GLY A 465 -18.31 -19.21 7.70
CA GLY A 465 -19.64 -19.80 7.55
C GLY A 465 -19.74 -21.21 8.11
N THR A 466 -19.63 -21.36 9.43
CA THR A 466 -20.18 -22.57 10.06
C THR A 466 -21.58 -22.26 10.51
N THR A 467 -22.53 -22.33 9.57
CA THR A 467 -23.92 -22.66 9.91
C THR A 467 -23.94 -24.10 10.41
N GLN A 468 -23.59 -24.31 11.67
CA GLN A 468 -24.06 -25.46 12.44
C GLN A 468 -25.16 -24.97 13.38
N HIS A 469 -26.38 -25.00 12.86
CA HIS A 469 -27.58 -25.10 13.67
C HIS A 469 -28.32 -26.38 13.30
#